data_AF-A0A7Z9UHW5-F1
#
_entry.id   AF-A0A7Z9UHW5-F1
#
_cell.length_a   1.000
_cell.length_b   1.000
_cell.length_c   1.000
_cell.angle_alpha   90.00
_cell.angle_beta   90.00
_cell.angle_gamma   90.00
#
_symmetry.space_group_name_H-M   'P 1'
#
loop_
_entity.id
_entity.type
_entity.pdbx_description
1 polymer ?
#
loop_
_entity_poly.entity_id
_entity_poly.type
_entity_poly.pdbx_seq_one_letter_code
_entity_poly.pdbx_strand_id
1 'polypeptide(L)'
;MGPKLQKDLIDLASESNGGRTLLASDEFFASKENLLKPGRGEFISDKYTDRGKWMDGWESRRKRTVGHDWCILRLGKPGVIKEL
;
A
#
# COMPACT_ATOMS: atom_id res chain seq x y z
N MET A 1 -0.95 -1.07 -16.48
CA MET A 1 -2.34 -0.72 -16.13
C MET A 1 -2.62 -1.22 -14.71
N GLY A 2 -3.11 -0.36 -13.81
CA GLY A 2 -3.67 -0.82 -12.53
C GLY A 2 -4.98 -1.59 -12.75
N PRO A 3 -5.51 -2.29 -11.73
CA PRO A 3 -6.82 -2.91 -11.84
C PRO A 3 -7.84 -1.83 -12.23
N LYS A 4 -8.52 -2.03 -13.37
CA LYS A 4 -9.69 -1.21 -13.69
C LYS A 4 -10.79 -1.70 -12.76
N LEU A 5 -11.21 -0.84 -11.83
CA LEU A 5 -12.46 -1.05 -11.11
C LEU A 5 -13.55 -1.36 -12.14
N GLN A 6 -14.28 -2.46 -11.94
CA GLN A 6 -15.50 -2.70 -12.71
C GLN A 6 -16.42 -1.48 -12.54
N LYS A 7 -17.21 -1.19 -13.57
CA LYS A 7 -17.95 0.08 -13.72
C LYS A 7 -18.89 0.43 -12.55
N ASP A 8 -19.22 -0.56 -11.71
CA ASP A 8 -20.13 -0.46 -10.57
C ASP A 8 -19.47 -0.75 -9.20
N LEU A 9 -18.15 -0.93 -9.13
CA LEU A 9 -17.43 -1.19 -7.88
C LEU A 9 -16.69 0.06 -7.37
N ILE A 10 -16.55 0.15 -6.05
CA ILE A 10 -15.70 1.13 -5.37
C ILE A 10 -14.51 0.43 -4.73
N ASP A 11 -13.36 1.10 -4.70
CA ASP A 11 -12.21 0.66 -3.90
C ASP A 11 -12.42 1.04 -2.43
N LEU A 12 -12.78 0.07 -1.60
CA LEU A 12 -13.00 0.27 -0.16
C LEU A 12 -11.70 0.52 0.62
N ALA A 13 -10.55 0.15 0.08
CA ALA A 13 -9.24 0.33 0.70
C ALA A 13 -8.61 1.69 0.34
N SER A 14 -9.00 2.29 -0.80
CA SER A 14 -8.50 3.59 -1.24
C SER A 14 -8.61 4.68 -0.16
N GLU A 15 -7.53 5.45 -0.01
CA GLU A 15 -7.49 6.62 0.87
C GLU A 15 -8.58 7.63 0.52
N SER A 16 -8.89 7.83 -0.76
CA SER A 16 -9.95 8.74 -1.22
C SER A 16 -11.36 8.32 -0.76
N ASN A 17 -11.55 7.04 -0.42
CA ASN A 17 -12.78 6.51 0.17
C ASN A 17 -12.74 6.42 1.70
N GLY A 18 -11.67 6.92 2.34
CA GLY A 18 -11.45 6.90 3.78
C GLY A 18 -10.71 5.67 4.30
N GLY A 19 -10.20 4.82 3.40
CA GLY A 19 -9.36 3.69 3.77
C GLY A 19 -8.05 4.16 4.38
N ARG A 20 -7.54 3.43 5.38
CA ARG A 20 -6.32 3.80 6.07
C ARG A 20 -5.56 2.59 6.57
N THR A 21 -4.24 2.65 6.48
CA THR A 21 -3.37 1.69 7.13
C THR A 21 -3.39 1.89 8.64
N LEU A 22 -3.32 0.79 9.39
CA LEU A 22 -3.32 0.80 10.85
C LEU A 22 -1.95 0.39 11.39
N LEU A 23 -1.41 -0.71 10.90
CA LEU A 23 -0.18 -1.30 11.38
C LEU A 23 0.48 -2.09 10.26
N ALA A 24 1.81 -2.14 10.24
CA ALA A 24 2.54 -3.09 9.43
C ALA A 24 3.64 -3.75 10.25
N SER A 25 4.10 -4.92 9.80
CA SER A 25 5.19 -5.65 10.44
C SER A 25 6.53 -4.94 10.36
N ASP A 26 6.78 -4.21 9.26
CA ASP A 26 7.99 -3.45 9.00
C ASP A 26 7.72 -2.39 7.92
N GLU A 27 8.31 -1.21 8.06
CA GLU A 27 8.15 -0.08 7.12
C GLU A 27 9.49 0.65 6.94
N PHE A 28 10.58 -0.12 6.90
CA PHE A 28 11.91 0.47 6.97
C PHE A 28 12.23 1.34 5.76
N PHE A 29 12.02 0.83 4.54
CA PHE A 29 12.40 1.53 3.31
C PHE A 29 11.32 2.48 2.80
N ALA A 30 10.06 2.08 2.88
CA ALA A 30 8.94 2.92 2.46
C ALA A 30 7.68 2.62 3.29
N SER A 31 6.86 3.63 3.53
CA SER A 31 5.73 3.54 4.47
C SER A 31 4.51 2.84 3.88
N LYS A 32 3.75 2.17 4.74
CA LYS A 32 2.55 1.39 4.38
C LYS A 32 1.43 2.26 3.81
N GLU A 33 1.37 3.54 4.20
CA GLU A 33 0.36 4.51 3.73
C GLU A 33 0.37 4.67 2.21
N ASN A 34 1.53 4.45 1.56
CA ASN A 34 1.63 4.51 0.10
C ASN A 34 0.77 3.46 -0.63
N LEU A 35 0.40 2.35 0.02
CA LEU A 35 -0.44 1.30 -0.58
C LEU A 35 -1.83 1.79 -1.00
N LEU A 36 -2.37 2.80 -0.31
CA LEU A 36 -3.76 3.23 -0.47
C LEU A 36 -3.89 4.51 -1.30
N LYS A 37 -2.75 5.06 -1.74
CA LYS A 37 -2.72 6.26 -2.59
C LYS A 37 -3.28 5.96 -3.97
N PRO A 38 -3.96 6.94 -4.60
CA PRO A 38 -4.49 6.76 -5.94
C PRO A 38 -3.36 6.62 -6.97
N GLY A 39 -3.62 5.81 -8.00
CA GLY A 39 -2.71 5.65 -9.13
C GLY A 39 -1.74 4.48 -8.99
N ARG A 40 -0.74 4.45 -9.88
CA ARG A 40 0.37 3.48 -9.84
C ARG A 40 1.57 4.19 -9.26
N GLY A 41 2.32 3.47 -8.42
CA GLY A 41 3.54 4.01 -7.84
C GLY A 41 4.53 4.52 -8.90
N GLU A 42 5.14 5.66 -8.60
CA GLU A 42 6.20 6.27 -9.38
C GLU A 42 7.58 5.67 -9.05
N PHE A 43 8.42 5.50 -10.07
CA PHE A 43 9.83 5.17 -9.90
C PHE A 43 10.71 6.33 -10.38
N ILE A 44 11.54 6.85 -9.47
CA ILE A 44 12.45 7.97 -9.74
C ILE A 44 13.90 7.48 -9.55
N SER A 45 14.66 7.34 -10.64
CA SER A 45 16.00 6.71 -10.70
C SER A 45 17.04 7.31 -9.75
N ASP A 46 16.95 8.61 -9.46
CA ASP A 46 17.99 9.34 -8.71
C ASP A 46 17.52 9.84 -7.35
N LYS A 47 16.34 9.40 -6.89
CA LYS A 47 15.79 9.76 -5.58
C LYS A 47 16.13 8.73 -4.50
N TYR A 48 16.59 9.21 -3.36
CA TYR A 48 16.99 8.42 -2.20
C TYR A 48 16.49 9.10 -0.91
N THR A 49 16.29 8.30 0.14
CA THR A 49 16.04 8.73 1.51
C THR A 49 17.26 8.42 2.38
N ASP A 50 17.23 8.81 3.65
CA ASP A 50 18.20 8.39 4.66
C ASP A 50 18.23 6.86 4.89
N ARG A 51 17.21 6.14 4.41
CA ARG A 51 17.07 4.69 4.57
C ARG A 51 17.30 3.89 3.29
N GLY A 52 17.61 4.53 2.17
CA GLY A 52 17.91 3.84 0.91
C GLY A 52 17.22 4.45 -0.29
N LYS A 53 16.91 3.63 -1.29
CA LYS A 53 16.19 4.07 -2.50
C LYS A 53 14.80 4.57 -2.11
N TRP A 54 14.38 5.73 -2.63
CA TRP A 54 13.00 6.16 -2.44
C TRP A 54 12.07 5.32 -3.30
N MET A 55 10.97 4.85 -2.71
CA MET A 55 9.94 4.05 -3.39
C MET A 55 8.56 4.64 -3.15
N ASP A 56 7.74 4.69 -4.20
CA ASP A 56 6.32 5.03 -4.12
C ASP A 56 5.48 3.77 -3.91
N GLY A 57 5.65 3.17 -2.73
CA GLY A 57 5.02 1.93 -2.32
C GLY A 57 5.35 1.61 -0.87
N TRP A 58 5.02 0.40 -0.44
CA TRP A 58 5.42 -0.13 0.87
C TRP A 58 6.57 -1.12 0.68
N GLU A 59 7.65 -0.95 1.43
CA GLU A 59 8.84 -1.81 1.31
C GLU A 59 9.46 -2.08 2.69
N SER A 60 9.60 -3.37 2.99
CA SER A 60 10.19 -3.88 4.23
C SER A 60 11.67 -4.27 4.05
N ARG A 61 12.37 -4.43 5.17
CA ARG A 61 13.70 -5.05 5.20
C ARG A 61 13.63 -6.51 4.74
N ARG A 62 14.71 -6.96 4.11
CA ARG A 62 14.91 -8.39 3.81
C ARG A 62 14.85 -9.21 5.10
N LYS A 63 13.82 -10.06 5.21
CA LYS A 63 13.62 -10.96 6.35
C LYS A 63 14.55 -12.17 6.27
N ARG A 64 15.15 -12.55 7.41
CA ARG A 64 15.99 -13.75 7.59
C ARG A 64 15.41 -14.72 8.62
N THR A 65 14.14 -14.55 8.96
CA THR A 65 13.37 -15.35 9.91
C THR A 65 12.11 -15.88 9.23
N VAL A 66 11.47 -16.88 9.82
CA VAL A 66 10.24 -17.48 9.27
C VAL A 66 9.07 -16.50 9.32
N GLY A 67 8.18 -16.56 8.33
CA GLY A 67 6.94 -15.78 8.25
C GLY A 67 6.94 -14.76 7.11
N HIS A 68 5.87 -13.95 7.06
CA HIS A 68 5.65 -12.95 6.02
C HIS A 68 5.59 -11.54 6.61
N ASP A 69 5.84 -10.53 5.78
CA ASP A 69 5.46 -9.17 6.13
C ASP A 69 3.98 -8.95 5.85
N TRP A 70 3.34 -8.14 6.70
CA TRP A 70 1.91 -7.90 6.65
C TRP A 70 1.60 -6.43 6.93
N CYS A 71 0.47 -5.97 6.40
CA CYS A 71 -0.11 -4.67 6.69
C CYS A 71 -1.59 -4.85 7.00
N ILE A 72 -2.03 -4.29 8.12
CA ILE A 72 -3.42 -4.24 8.54
C ILE A 72 -3.97 -2.87 8.12
N LEU A 73 -5.09 -2.90 7.42
CA LEU A 73 -5.80 -1.70 6.96
C LEU A 73 -7.25 -1.72 7.45
N ARG A 74 -7.82 -0.53 7.61
CA ARG A 74 -9.25 -0.30 7.82
C ARG A 74 -9.85 0.19 6.52
N LEU A 75 -10.90 -0.50 6.07
CA LEU A 75 -11.72 -0.04 4.94
C LEU A 75 -12.42 1.27 5.28
N GLY A 76 -12.56 2.15 4.29
CA GLY A 76 -13.14 3.47 4.49
C GLY A 76 -14.64 3.47 4.72
N LYS A 77 -15.35 2.46 4.21
CA LYS A 77 -16.81 2.32 4.31
C LYS A 77 -17.20 0.85 4.56
N PRO A 78 -18.33 0.59 5.22
CA PRO A 78 -18.93 -0.75 5.22
C PRO A 78 -19.22 -1.21 3.79
N GLY A 79 -18.97 -2.48 3.50
CA GLY A 79 -19.20 -3.03 2.17
C GLY A 79 -18.87 -4.53 2.10
N VAL A 80 -19.08 -5.12 0.92
CA VAL A 80 -18.77 -6.52 0.63
C VAL A 80 -17.62 -6.57 -0.36
N ILE A 81 -16.56 -7.31 -0.03
CA ILE A 81 -15.42 -7.49 -0.91
C ILE A 81 -15.85 -8.39 -2.08
N LYS A 82 -15.66 -7.90 -3.31
CA LYS A 82 -15.92 -8.66 -4.55
C LYS A 82 -14.63 -9.03 -5.27
N GLU A 83 -13.60 -8.19 -5.16
CA GLU A 83 -12.30 -8.31 -5.83
C GLU A 83 -11.21 -7.74 -4.92
N LEU A 84 -9.97 -8.22 -5.10
CA LEU A 84 -8.74 -7.76 -4.44
C LEU A 84 -7.65 -7.52 -5.48
#